data_AF-A0AA40SCV0-F1
#
_entry.id   AF-A0AA40SCV0-F1
#
_cell.length_a   1.000
_cell.length_b   1.000
_cell.length_c   1.000
_cell.angle_alpha   90.00
_cell.angle_beta   90.00
_cell.angle_gamma   90.00
#
_symmetry.space_group_name_H-M   'P 1'
#
loop_
_entity.id
_entity.type
_entity.pdbx_description
1 polymer ?
#
loop_
_entity_poly.entity_id
_entity_poly.type
_entity_poly.pdbx_seq_one_letter_code
_entity_poly.pdbx_strand_id
1 'polypeptide(L)'
;MATNTTRDYLTPVRPWGIGRLRPYPTTVELRFTTVAIDPVSQTGVFRDHSGQVIEMGKHGTSSGTETCTATNLDSQPDQGHDQDSQRD
;
A
#
# COMPACT_ATOMS: atom_id res chain seq x y z
N MET A 1 46.01 -26.34 44.49
CA MET A 1 45.67 -26.28 43.05
C MET A 1 44.35 -25.51 42.93
N ALA A 2 44.38 -24.23 42.55
CA ALA A 2 43.16 -23.44 42.37
C ALA A 2 42.98 -23.18 40.87
N THR A 3 41.87 -23.66 40.31
CA THR A 3 41.50 -23.50 38.91
C THR A 3 41.02 -22.07 38.66
N ASN A 4 41.69 -21.37 37.75
CA ASN A 4 41.36 -20.01 37.39
C ASN A 4 40.21 -20.04 36.36
N THR A 5 39.00 -19.64 36.77
CA THR A 5 37.85 -19.51 35.86
C THR A 5 37.97 -18.20 35.09
N THR A 6 38.35 -18.28 33.82
CA THR A 6 38.30 -17.14 32.89
C THR A 6 36.84 -16.74 32.67
N ARG A 7 36.49 -15.48 32.98
CA ARG A 7 35.20 -14.91 32.57
C ARG A 7 35.26 -14.58 31.09
N ASP A 8 34.46 -15.27 30.29
CA ASP A 8 34.17 -14.85 28.92
C ASP A 8 33.29 -13.60 28.97
N TYR A 9 33.90 -12.45 28.66
CA TYR A 9 33.18 -11.20 28.49
C TYR A 9 32.55 -11.19 27.10
N LEU A 10 31.23 -11.42 27.02
CA LEU A 10 30.48 -11.26 25.79
C LEU A 10 30.56 -9.81 25.33
N THR A 11 31.25 -9.58 24.20
CA THR A 11 31.28 -8.26 23.57
C THR A 11 29.90 -8.02 22.95
N PRO A 12 29.17 -6.95 23.34
CA PRO A 12 27.88 -6.68 22.75
C PRO A 12 28.04 -6.32 21.27
N VAL A 13 27.56 -7.21 20.41
CA VAL A 13 27.49 -6.97 18.96
C VAL A 13 26.22 -6.17 18.68
N ARG A 14 26.35 -5.15 17.83
CA ARG A 14 25.20 -4.35 17.40
C ARG A 14 24.16 -5.25 16.73
N PRO A 15 22.90 -5.29 17.20
CA PRO A 15 21.87 -6.11 16.57
C PRO A 15 21.69 -5.73 15.11
N TRP A 16 21.56 -6.75 14.25
CA TRP A 16 21.47 -6.60 12.80
C TRP A 16 20.44 -5.55 12.35
N GLY A 17 19.32 -5.42 13.08
CA GLY A 17 18.22 -4.51 12.77
C GLY A 17 18.60 -3.03 12.93
N ILE A 18 19.43 -2.68 13.93
CA ILE A 18 19.84 -1.29 14.14
C ILE A 18 20.77 -0.82 12.99
N GLY A 19 21.45 -1.75 12.31
CA GLY A 19 22.24 -1.52 11.08
C GLY A 19 21.43 -0.99 9.92
N ARG A 20 20.13 -1.24 9.94
CA ARG A 20 19.23 -1.03 8.81
C ARG A 20 18.18 0.05 9.05
N LEU A 21 18.15 0.63 10.25
CA LEU A 21 17.30 1.78 10.53
C LEU A 21 17.75 2.95 9.65
N ARG A 22 16.79 3.55 8.95
CA ARG A 22 16.95 4.80 8.21
C ARG A 22 15.88 5.76 8.72
N PRO A 23 16.09 7.07 8.65
CA PRO A 23 15.02 8.03 8.86
C PRO A 23 13.81 7.66 7.99
N TYR A 24 12.61 7.82 8.55
CA TYR A 24 11.41 7.76 7.71
C TYR A 24 11.53 8.84 6.62
N PRO A 25 11.02 8.56 5.40
CA PRO A 25 10.88 9.60 4.40
C PRO A 25 10.18 10.81 4.99
N THR A 26 10.64 12.00 4.64
CA THR A 26 9.97 13.24 5.03
C THR A 26 8.52 13.19 4.54
N THR A 27 7.56 13.26 5.46
CA THR A 27 6.16 13.43 5.09
C THR A 27 5.96 14.84 4.58
N VAL A 28 5.44 14.98 3.36
CA VAL A 28 4.95 16.27 2.85
C VAL A 28 3.48 16.41 3.24
N GLU A 29 3.12 17.51 3.90
CA GLU A 29 1.70 17.86 4.04
C GLU A 29 1.19 18.34 2.68
N LEU A 30 0.35 17.52 2.05
CA LEU A 30 -0.42 17.97 0.90
C LEU A 30 -1.58 18.82 1.41
N ARG A 31 -1.75 20.01 0.82
CA ARG A 31 -2.91 20.85 1.12
C ARG A 31 -4.18 20.09 0.75
N PHE A 32 -5.22 20.24 1.57
CA PHE A 32 -6.54 19.72 1.25
C PHE A 32 -7.00 20.29 -0.09
N THR A 33 -7.10 19.44 -1.10
CA THR A 33 -7.78 19.78 -2.35
C THR A 33 -9.25 19.41 -2.17
N THR A 34 -10.13 20.40 -2.21
CA THR A 34 -11.57 20.16 -2.11
C THR A 34 -12.10 19.84 -3.51
N VAL A 35 -12.89 18.77 -3.61
CA VAL A 35 -13.73 18.50 -4.78
C VAL A 35 -15.10 19.08 -4.49
N ALA A 36 -15.62 19.90 -5.40
CA ALA A 36 -16.98 20.42 -5.31
C ALA A 36 -17.88 19.68 -6.30
N ILE A 37 -19.18 19.59 -6.02
CA ILE A 37 -20.16 19.09 -6.99
C ILE A 37 -20.71 20.27 -7.78
N ASP A 38 -20.68 20.20 -9.10
CA ASP A 38 -21.43 21.12 -9.95
C ASP A 38 -22.93 20.83 -9.79
N PRO A 39 -23.74 21.80 -9.33
CA PRO A 39 -25.16 21.57 -9.10
C PRO A 39 -25.97 21.27 -10.36
N VAL A 40 -25.48 21.65 -11.55
CA VAL A 40 -26.17 21.44 -12.83
C VAL A 40 -25.86 20.06 -13.39
N SER A 41 -24.58 19.72 -13.54
CA SER A 41 -24.18 18.44 -14.13
C SER A 41 -24.13 17.29 -13.13
N GLN A 42 -24.15 17.59 -11.83
CA GLN A 42 -23.94 16.61 -10.75
C GLN A 42 -22.59 15.87 -10.87
N THR A 43 -21.58 16.53 -11.44
CA THR A 43 -20.22 15.98 -11.57
C THR A 43 -19.26 16.64 -10.59
N GLY A 44 -18.20 15.91 -10.22
CA GLY A 44 -17.11 16.47 -9.43
C GLY A 44 -16.28 17.48 -10.22
N VAL A 45 -16.01 18.64 -9.62
CA VAL A 45 -15.12 19.69 -10.13
C VAL A 45 -13.90 19.75 -9.22
N PHE A 46 -12.75 19.44 -9.81
CA PHE A 46 -11.46 19.49 -9.14
C PHE A 46 -10.80 20.84 -9.41
N ARG A 47 -10.20 21.44 -8.39
CA ARG A 47 -9.47 22.69 -8.52
C ARG A 47 -8.06 22.57 -7.96
N ASP A 48 -7.12 23.27 -8.57
CA ASP A 48 -5.76 23.39 -8.03
C ASP A 48 -5.71 24.40 -6.86
N HIS A 49 -4.50 24.58 -6.31
CA HIS A 49 -4.23 25.53 -5.22
C HIS A 49 -4.51 27.01 -5.59
N SER A 50 -4.58 27.34 -6.88
CA SER A 50 -4.93 28.66 -7.40
C SER A 50 -6.43 28.81 -7.69
N GLY A 51 -7.21 27.75 -7.51
CA GLY A 51 -8.65 27.69 -7.78
C GLY A 51 -9.01 27.39 -9.24
N GLN A 52 -8.02 27.11 -10.10
CA GLN A 52 -8.25 26.74 -11.49
C GLN A 52 -8.80 25.33 -11.59
N VAL A 53 -9.79 25.12 -12.46
CA VAL A 53 -10.34 23.78 -12.72
C VAL A 53 -9.26 22.94 -13.38
N ILE A 54 -9.03 21.75 -12.82
CA ILE A 54 -8.11 20.76 -13.38
C ILE A 54 -8.91 19.55 -13.86
N GLU A 55 -8.56 19.07 -15.05
CA GLU A 55 -9.05 17.79 -15.55
C GLU A 55 -8.29 16.67 -14.84
N MET A 56 -8.99 15.90 -14.01
CA MET A 56 -8.44 14.66 -13.49
C MET A 56 -8.52 13.67 -14.64
N GLY A 57 -7.38 13.36 -15.27
CA GLY A 57 -7.30 12.51 -16.46
C GLY A 57 -8.04 11.17 -16.29
N LYS A 58 -8.24 10.44 -17.39
CA LYS A 58 -8.99 9.17 -17.38
C LYS A 58 -8.46 8.24 -16.28
N HIS A 59 -9.29 7.96 -15.29
CA HIS A 59 -9.00 6.92 -14.30
C HIS A 59 -9.40 5.58 -14.91
N GLY A 60 -8.40 4.77 -15.26
CA GLY A 60 -8.65 3.42 -15.75
C GLY A 60 -9.32 2.57 -14.68
N THR A 61 -10.42 1.92 -15.04
CA THR A 61 -11.08 0.90 -14.23
C THR A 61 -10.40 -0.43 -14.50
N SER A 62 -9.94 -1.12 -13.45
CA SER A 62 -9.45 -2.48 -13.59
C SER A 62 -10.62 -3.45 -13.66
N SER A 63 -10.57 -4.37 -14.62
CA SER A 63 -11.45 -5.55 -14.66
C SER A 63 -10.76 -6.73 -13.96
N GLY A 64 -11.53 -7.71 -13.49
CA GLY A 64 -11.01 -8.95 -12.94
C GLY A 64 -11.78 -10.12 -13.53
N THR A 65 -11.08 -11.21 -13.85
CA THR A 65 -11.68 -12.43 -14.40
C THR A 65 -11.69 -13.49 -13.31
N GLU A 66 -12.87 -13.90 -12.87
CA GLU A 66 -13.00 -14.92 -11.82
C GLU A 66 -12.56 -16.31 -12.34
N THR A 67 -11.71 -17.02 -11.58
CA THR A 67 -11.28 -18.39 -11.94
C THR A 67 -11.86 -19.41 -10.96
N CYS A 68 -12.77 -20.26 -11.46
CA CYS A 68 -13.32 -21.37 -10.69
C CYS A 68 -12.26 -22.46 -10.44
N THR A 69 -11.80 -22.61 -9.20
CA THR A 69 -10.98 -23.76 -8.79
C THR A 69 -11.88 -24.83 -8.16
N ALA A 70 -11.98 -26.01 -8.78
CA ALA A 70 -12.73 -27.14 -8.24
C ALA A 70 -11.79 -28.18 -7.62
N THR A 71 -11.82 -28.34 -6.29
CA THR A 71 -11.01 -29.35 -5.57
C THR A 71 -11.83 -30.47 -4.90
N ASN A 72 -13.16 -30.49 -5.03
CA ASN A 72 -14.03 -31.60 -4.60
C ASN A 72 -15.38 -31.59 -5.37
N LEU A 73 -15.98 -32.76 -5.61
CA LEU A 73 -17.30 -32.99 -6.22
C LEU A 73 -18.50 -32.80 -5.25
N ASP A 74 -18.27 -32.71 -3.94
CA ASP A 74 -19.31 -32.80 -2.89
C ASP A 74 -19.51 -31.51 -2.07
N SER A 75 -18.96 -30.37 -2.47
CA SER A 75 -19.19 -29.11 -1.76
C SER A 75 -19.12 -27.95 -2.72
N GLN A 76 -20.11 -27.05 -2.69
CA GLN A 76 -20.09 -25.79 -3.42
C GLN A 76 -18.78 -25.04 -3.06
N PRO A 77 -17.79 -25.00 -3.97
CA PRO A 77 -16.54 -24.32 -3.69
C PRO A 77 -16.75 -22.81 -3.80
N ASP A 78 -16.11 -22.06 -2.91
CA ASP A 78 -15.98 -20.61 -3.00
C ASP A 78 -15.06 -20.24 -4.18
N GLN A 79 -15.37 -19.14 -4.87
CA GLN A 79 -14.66 -18.72 -6.09
C GLN A 79 -13.37 -17.97 -5.74
N GLY A 80 -12.29 -18.28 -6.46
CA GLY A 80 -11.02 -17.55 -6.37
C GLY A 80 -11.00 -16.37 -7.34
N HIS A 81 -10.51 -15.22 -6.86
CA HIS A 81 -10.40 -14.00 -7.64
C HIS A 81 -9.04 -13.92 -8.38
N ASP A 82 -9.05 -13.98 -9.71
CA ASP A 82 -7.91 -13.54 -10.53
C ASP A 82 -8.15 -12.10 -10.99
N GLN A 83 -7.35 -11.19 -10.45
CA GLN A 83 -7.40 -9.78 -10.80
C GLN A 83 -6.53 -9.59 -12.05
N ASP A 84 -7.17 -9.63 -13.22
CA ASP A 84 -6.47 -9.28 -14.45
C ASP A 84 -6.00 -7.81 -14.40
N SER A 85 -4.89 -7.52 -15.08
CA SER A 85 -4.25 -6.19 -15.03
C SER A 85 -4.74 -5.27 -16.15
N GLN A 86 -5.85 -5.61 -16.83
CA GLN A 86 -6.36 -4.79 -17.92
C GLN A 86 -6.96 -3.50 -17.35
N ARG A 87 -6.56 -2.37 -17.94
CA ARG A 87 -7.03 -1.03 -17.62
C ARG A 87 -7.33 -0.31 -18.93
N ASP A 88 -8.45 0.40 -18.98
CA ASP A 88 -8.93 1.14 -20.15
C ASP A 88 -8.37 2.57 -20.27
#